data_AF-A0AAN8RBG3-F1
#
_entry.id   AF-A0AAN8RBG3-F1
#
_cell.length_a   1.000
_cell.length_b   1.000
_cell.length_c   1.000
_cell.angle_alpha   90.00
_cell.angle_beta   90.00
_cell.angle_gamma   90.00
#
_symmetry.space_group_name_H-M   'P 1'
#
loop_
_entity.id
_entity.type
_entity.pdbx_description
1 polymer ?
#
loop_
_entity_poly.entity_id
_entity_poly.type
_entity_poly.pdbx_seq_one_letter_code
_entity_poly.pdbx_strand_id
1 'polypeptide(L)'
;MPSPPPPPLTNQTPIITLLKHPYIKNFFILLPFLFLGGLILFLLNRADTLRAGAGLPTSPPVPHGAPVRNGRVDEVEENDDDDDGDEAGGVDRDLPEFEGVEDDVDVDGLLAEAGGVGGNDDGMGEQAEAGPANPGAVPRQPRNRGIVGKKKARNLEMRDRRRAYSEFIQSQNRERREREEALEEDLEETIFAEKQRRALAEIKIEKAKLKEKEERREKEQKNLACIQKLRECISNFENQGTGKVSLRSLGHKVGKDEGWIRKTLGEEKGLEGLKDGIFSLVTEDGWFIRVGKEQLDILAKRAEGKGKVMEWEEVSTALEDSLKRL
;
A
#
# COMPACT_ATOMS: atom_id res chain seq x y z
N MET A 1 -43.99 60.17 16.87
CA MET A 1 -43.46 59.05 17.66
C MET A 1 -42.52 58.25 16.77
N PRO A 2 -41.23 58.12 17.10
CA PRO A 2 -40.27 57.39 16.28
C PRO A 2 -40.60 55.89 16.30
N SER A 3 -40.67 55.29 15.11
CA SER A 3 -40.90 53.86 14.91
C SER A 3 -39.71 53.04 15.44
N PRO A 4 -39.95 51.91 16.12
CA PRO A 4 -38.87 51.06 16.63
C PRO A 4 -38.06 50.48 15.46
N PRO A 5 -36.73 50.36 15.60
CA PRO A 5 -35.88 49.80 14.56
C PRO A 5 -36.19 48.31 14.35
N PRO A 6 -36.09 47.80 13.10
CA PRO A 6 -36.34 46.40 12.79
C PRO A 6 -35.28 45.50 13.45
N PRO A 7 -35.68 44.30 13.93
CA PRO A 7 -34.76 43.38 14.57
C PRO A 7 -33.72 42.85 13.58
N PRO A 8 -32.47 42.60 14.03
CA PRO A 8 -31.42 42.09 13.17
C PRO A 8 -31.76 40.68 12.68
N LEU A 9 -31.74 40.50 11.36
CA LEU A 9 -31.84 39.19 10.71
C LEU A 9 -30.61 38.37 11.09
N THR A 10 -30.78 37.46 12.05
CA THR A 10 -29.73 36.50 12.40
C THR A 10 -29.71 35.43 11.32
N ASN A 11 -28.63 35.41 10.53
CA ASN A 11 -28.30 34.32 9.61
C ASN A 11 -27.98 33.05 10.42
N GLN A 12 -29.02 32.38 10.93
CA GLN A 12 -28.89 31.04 11.48
C GLN A 12 -28.71 30.09 10.31
N THR A 13 -27.49 29.59 10.14
CA THR A 13 -27.19 28.56 9.16
C THR A 13 -27.97 27.29 9.53
N PRO A 14 -28.84 26.78 8.65
CA PRO A 14 -29.73 25.64 8.94
C PRO A 14 -28.98 24.33 9.27
N ILE A 15 -27.67 24.32 9.03
CA ILE A 15 -26.79 23.18 9.28
C ILE A 15 -26.52 23.00 10.77
N ILE A 16 -26.45 24.09 11.55
CA ILE A 16 -26.12 24.02 12.99
C ILE A 16 -27.31 23.50 13.80
N THR A 17 -28.54 23.78 13.37
CA THR A 17 -29.76 23.23 13.98
C THR A 17 -29.90 21.73 13.72
N LEU A 18 -29.47 21.24 12.56
CA LEU A 18 -29.47 19.81 12.26
C LEU A 18 -28.52 19.04 13.19
N LEU A 19 -27.32 19.57 13.44
CA LEU A 19 -26.31 18.97 14.32
C LEU A 19 -26.71 18.93 15.82
N LYS A 20 -27.75 19.66 16.22
CA LYS A 20 -28.25 19.66 17.61
C LYS A 20 -29.27 18.55 17.89
N HIS A 21 -29.73 17.81 16.88
CA HIS A 21 -30.65 16.71 17.12
C HIS A 21 -29.94 15.57 17.88
N PRO A 22 -30.49 15.06 18.99
CA PRO A 22 -29.84 14.02 19.82
C PRO A 22 -29.50 12.75 19.03
N TYR A 23 -30.31 12.42 18.02
CA TYR A 23 -30.07 11.27 17.14
C TYR A 23 -28.81 11.42 16.27
N ILE A 24 -28.52 12.62 15.78
CA ILE A 24 -27.33 12.87 14.94
C ILE A 24 -26.06 12.79 15.79
N LYS A 25 -26.11 13.31 17.03
CA LYS A 25 -24.99 13.18 17.97
C LYS A 25 -24.69 11.71 18.29
N ASN A 26 -25.73 10.90 18.56
CA ASN A 26 -25.56 9.47 18.80
C ASN A 26 -25.06 8.72 17.57
N PHE A 27 -25.50 9.11 16.37
CA PHE A 27 -25.00 8.53 15.12
C PHE A 27 -23.51 8.76 14.93
N PHE A 28 -22.99 9.96 15.20
CA PHE A 28 -21.56 10.24 15.12
C PHE A 28 -20.75 9.50 16.20
N ILE A 29 -21.31 9.29 17.38
CA ILE A 29 -20.67 8.50 18.46
C ILE A 29 -20.59 7.01 18.06
N LEU A 30 -21.60 6.49 17.35
CA LEU A 30 -21.65 5.08 16.91
C LEU A 30 -20.89 4.81 15.62
N LEU A 31 -20.56 5.84 14.82
CA LEU A 31 -19.85 5.74 13.55
C LEU A 31 -18.51 4.97 13.64
N PRO A 32 -17.61 5.20 14.62
CA PRO A 32 -16.38 4.40 14.75
C PRO A 32 -16.65 2.92 15.05
N PHE A 33 -17.68 2.59 15.83
CA PHE A 33 -18.06 1.20 16.11
C PHE A 33 -18.62 0.50 14.87
N LEU A 34 -19.39 1.23 14.07
CA LEU A 34 -19.91 0.73 12.79
C LEU A 34 -18.78 0.47 11.80
N PHE A 35 -17.78 1.36 11.75
CA PHE A 35 -16.58 1.16 10.95
C PHE A 35 -15.75 -0.03 11.44
N LEU A 36 -15.58 -0.20 12.75
CA LEU A 36 -14.88 -1.33 13.34
C LEU A 36 -15.60 -2.66 13.04
N GLY A 37 -16.93 -2.70 13.18
CA GLY A 37 -17.73 -3.87 12.81
C GLY A 37 -17.62 -4.21 11.32
N GLY A 38 -17.63 -3.20 10.45
CA GLY A 38 -17.38 -3.36 9.02
C GLY A 38 -15.98 -3.89 8.70
N LEU A 39 -14.95 -3.42 9.42
CA LEU A 39 -13.58 -3.90 9.28
C LEU A 39 -13.43 -5.36 9.72
N ILE A 40 -14.08 -5.76 10.82
CA ILE A 40 -14.08 -7.14 11.30
C ILE A 40 -14.76 -8.06 10.27
N LEU A 41 -15.93 -7.67 9.75
CA LEU A 41 -16.62 -8.42 8.70
C LEU A 41 -15.78 -8.52 7.41
N PHE A 42 -15.09 -7.44 7.04
CA PHE A 42 -14.17 -7.44 5.91
C PHE A 42 -13.00 -8.39 6.11
N LEU A 43 -12.40 -8.40 7.32
CA LEU A 43 -11.32 -9.32 7.66
C LEU A 43 -11.77 -10.78 7.71
N LEU A 44 -12.97 -11.06 8.22
CA LEU A 44 -13.54 -12.42 8.21
C LEU A 44 -13.77 -12.92 6.79
N ASN A 45 -14.41 -12.11 5.94
CA ASN A 45 -14.64 -12.47 4.53
C ASN A 45 -13.31 -12.64 3.76
N ARG A 46 -12.31 -11.81 4.06
CA ARG A 46 -10.97 -11.94 3.47
C ARG A 46 -10.21 -13.15 4.01
N ALA A 47 -10.36 -13.48 5.29
CA ALA A 47 -9.77 -14.67 5.89
C ALA A 47 -10.28 -15.95 5.19
N ASP A 48 -11.56 -16.02 4.83
CA ASP A 48 -12.09 -17.15 4.06
C ASP A 48 -11.42 -17.28 2.69
N THR A 49 -11.18 -16.15 1.99
CA THR A 49 -10.45 -16.18 0.70
C THR A 49 -8.97 -16.56 0.85
N LEU A 50 -8.32 -16.13 1.95
CA LEU A 50 -6.94 -16.48 2.23
C LEU A 50 -6.80 -17.95 2.65
N ARG A 51 -7.80 -18.48 3.37
CA ARG A 51 -7.85 -19.88 3.79
C ARG A 51 -8.10 -20.82 2.61
N ALA A 52 -8.95 -20.42 1.66
CA ALA A 52 -9.15 -21.12 0.39
C ALA A 52 -7.88 -21.14 -0.49
N GLY A 53 -7.06 -20.08 -0.46
CA GLY A 53 -5.78 -20.03 -1.16
C GLY A 53 -4.65 -20.84 -0.51
N ALA A 54 -4.74 -21.09 0.80
CA ALA A 54 -3.72 -21.78 1.58
C ALA A 54 -3.88 -23.32 1.61
N GLY A 55 -4.86 -23.88 0.88
CA GLY A 55 -5.05 -25.34 0.79
C GLY A 55 -5.49 -26.01 2.10
N LEU A 56 -5.90 -25.23 3.10
CA LEU A 56 -6.45 -25.75 4.34
C LEU A 56 -7.91 -26.18 4.10
N PRO A 57 -8.32 -27.39 4.52
CA PRO A 57 -9.67 -27.87 4.28
C PRO A 57 -10.69 -26.95 4.95
N THR A 58 -11.51 -26.30 4.13
CA THR A 58 -12.67 -25.53 4.58
C THR A 58 -13.76 -26.53 4.98
N SER A 59 -14.12 -26.54 6.27
CA SER A 59 -15.12 -27.41 6.90
C SER A 59 -14.61 -28.80 7.32
N PRO A 60 -14.92 -29.24 8.56
CA PRO A 60 -14.79 -30.65 8.92
C PRO A 60 -15.65 -31.49 7.95
N PRO A 61 -15.17 -32.67 7.55
CA PRO A 61 -15.91 -33.55 6.67
C PRO A 61 -17.24 -33.90 7.34
N VAL A 62 -18.34 -33.44 6.75
CA VAL A 62 -19.67 -33.92 7.12
C VAL A 62 -19.64 -35.43 6.89
N PRO A 63 -19.85 -36.27 7.92
CA PRO A 63 -19.83 -37.71 7.76
C PRO A 63 -20.95 -38.09 6.79
N HIS A 64 -20.57 -38.49 5.57
CA HIS A 64 -21.45 -39.12 4.60
C HIS A 64 -21.94 -40.46 5.17
N GLY A 65 -23.05 -40.41 5.93
CA GLY A 65 -23.61 -41.61 6.54
C GLY A 65 -24.91 -41.45 7.31
N ALA A 66 -25.56 -40.27 7.32
CA ALA A 66 -26.89 -40.14 7.92
C ALA A 66 -27.97 -40.20 6.83
N PRO A 67 -28.90 -41.17 6.88
CA PRO A 67 -30.01 -41.25 5.94
C PRO A 67 -30.92 -40.02 6.10
N VAL A 68 -31.23 -39.39 4.97
CA VAL A 68 -32.20 -38.29 4.85
C VAL A 68 -33.57 -38.80 5.33
N ARG A 69 -33.92 -38.45 6.58
CA ARG A 69 -35.26 -38.62 7.12
C ARG A 69 -36.04 -37.35 6.82
N ASN A 70 -36.75 -37.37 5.70
CA ASN A 70 -37.84 -36.43 5.43
C ASN A 70 -38.85 -36.50 6.58
N GLY A 71 -39.06 -35.38 7.28
CA GLY A 71 -40.15 -35.30 8.23
C GLY A 71 -40.06 -34.11 9.17
N ARG A 72 -40.93 -33.13 8.88
CA ARG A 72 -41.87 -32.55 9.85
C ARG A 72 -41.34 -31.38 10.70
N VAL A 73 -41.94 -30.24 10.39
CA VAL A 73 -42.20 -29.07 11.24
C VAL A 73 -42.63 -29.55 12.63
N ASP A 74 -41.95 -29.09 13.67
CA ASP A 74 -42.56 -28.80 14.97
C ASP A 74 -41.77 -27.67 15.64
N GLU A 75 -42.52 -26.64 16.02
CA GLU A 75 -42.16 -25.52 16.89
C GLU A 75 -41.85 -26.05 18.30
N VAL A 76 -40.75 -25.60 18.92
CA VAL A 76 -40.48 -25.65 20.37
C VAL A 76 -39.50 -24.50 20.64
N GLU A 77 -40.03 -23.36 21.09
CA GLU A 77 -40.05 -22.88 22.49
C GLU A 77 -38.69 -22.38 23.01
N GLU A 78 -38.79 -21.16 23.53
CA GLU A 78 -37.92 -20.44 24.45
C GLU A 78 -37.17 -21.35 25.44
N ASN A 79 -35.90 -21.03 25.67
CA ASN A 79 -35.37 -21.03 27.02
C ASN A 79 -34.30 -19.95 27.15
N ASP A 80 -34.65 -18.97 27.97
CA ASP A 80 -33.73 -18.12 28.71
C ASP A 80 -32.75 -18.99 29.49
N ASP A 81 -31.46 -18.65 29.44
CA ASP A 81 -30.56 -18.90 30.57
C ASP A 81 -29.52 -17.78 30.57
N ASP A 82 -29.66 -16.94 31.60
CA ASP A 82 -28.71 -15.96 32.09
C ASP A 82 -27.35 -16.63 32.36
N ASP A 83 -26.26 -16.04 31.86
CA ASP A 83 -24.91 -16.32 32.37
C ASP A 83 -24.17 -14.99 32.58
N ASP A 84 -24.38 -14.44 33.77
CA ASP A 84 -23.59 -13.38 34.39
C ASP A 84 -22.18 -13.91 34.68
N GLY A 85 -21.25 -13.61 33.79
CA GLY A 85 -19.82 -13.89 33.95
C GLY A 85 -19.00 -12.61 34.07
N ASP A 86 -19.04 -11.99 35.26
CA ASP A 86 -18.04 -11.04 35.72
C ASP A 86 -16.62 -11.67 35.65
N GLU A 87 -15.74 -11.15 34.81
CA GLU A 87 -14.30 -11.14 35.14
C GLU A 87 -13.64 -9.83 34.71
N ALA A 88 -13.39 -9.02 35.74
CA ALA A 88 -12.43 -7.94 35.75
C ALA A 88 -11.02 -8.48 35.43
N GLY A 89 -10.57 -8.26 34.21
CA GLY A 89 -9.19 -8.51 33.77
C GLY A 89 -8.49 -7.22 33.38
N GLY A 90 -8.21 -6.36 34.36
CA GLY A 90 -7.29 -5.24 34.20
C GLY A 90 -5.90 -5.76 33.85
N VAL A 91 -5.47 -5.52 32.60
CA VAL A 91 -4.07 -5.65 32.22
C VAL A 91 -3.65 -4.30 31.65
N ASP A 92 -3.21 -3.43 32.56
CA ASP A 92 -2.27 -2.35 32.24
C ASP A 92 -1.02 -3.02 31.65
N ARG A 93 -1.01 -3.17 30.33
CA ARG A 93 0.22 -3.42 29.59
C ARG A 93 0.78 -2.06 29.23
N ASP A 94 1.68 -1.60 30.10
CA ASP A 94 2.72 -0.64 29.74
C ASP A 94 3.39 -1.12 28.45
N LEU A 95 2.94 -0.56 27.33
CA LEU A 95 3.58 -0.68 26.05
C LEU A 95 4.84 0.19 26.13
N PRO A 96 6.06 -0.38 26.00
CA PRO A 96 7.24 0.43 25.88
C PRO A 96 7.10 1.30 24.62
N GLU A 97 7.16 2.61 24.86
CA GLU A 97 7.38 3.65 23.87
C GLU A 97 8.64 3.26 23.09
N PHE A 98 8.43 2.73 21.88
CA PHE A 98 9.50 2.39 20.96
C PHE A 98 9.98 3.71 20.36
N GLU A 99 10.86 4.40 21.09
CA GLU A 99 11.66 5.49 20.55
C GLU A 99 12.35 4.98 19.28
N GLY A 100 12.12 5.71 18.19
CA GLY A 100 12.72 5.45 16.89
C GLY A 100 14.23 5.49 17.00
N VAL A 101 14.84 4.32 17.15
CA VAL A 101 16.24 4.10 16.83
C VAL A 101 16.31 4.01 15.30
N GLU A 102 16.60 5.14 14.67
CA GLU A 102 17.17 5.19 13.33
C GLU A 102 18.59 4.63 13.41
N ASP A 103 18.71 3.29 13.48
CA ASP A 103 19.98 2.61 13.22
C ASP A 103 20.15 2.57 11.70
N ASP A 104 20.93 3.51 11.19
CA ASP A 104 21.58 3.40 9.88
C ASP A 104 22.41 2.11 9.87
N VAL A 105 21.81 1.03 9.36
CA VAL A 105 22.50 -0.23 9.17
C VAL A 105 23.48 -0.02 8.03
N ASP A 106 24.75 0.17 8.38
CA ASP A 106 25.87 0.35 7.46
C ASP A 106 26.08 -0.97 6.68
N VAL A 107 25.38 -1.10 5.55
CA VAL A 107 25.35 -2.31 4.71
C VAL A 107 26.72 -2.65 4.10
N ASP A 108 27.66 -1.71 4.13
CA ASP A 108 29.04 -1.91 3.66
C ASP A 108 29.94 -2.64 4.68
N GLY A 109 29.51 -2.78 5.94
CA GLY A 109 30.27 -3.49 6.99
C GLY A 109 30.11 -5.01 7.01
N LEU A 110 29.02 -5.54 6.45
CA LEU A 110 28.65 -6.96 6.55
C LEU A 110 29.17 -7.84 5.40
N LEU A 111 29.82 -7.24 4.39
CA LEU A 111 30.46 -7.99 3.29
C LEU A 111 31.97 -8.20 3.50
N ALA A 112 32.53 -7.75 4.63
CA ALA A 112 33.95 -7.89 4.96
C ALA A 112 34.27 -9.09 5.89
N GLU A 113 33.26 -9.77 6.44
CA GLU A 113 33.44 -10.84 7.45
C GLU A 113 33.21 -12.26 6.91
N ALA A 114 33.41 -12.48 5.60
CA ALA A 114 33.34 -13.82 5.01
C ALA A 114 34.55 -14.20 4.14
N GLY A 115 35.62 -13.40 4.11
CA GLY A 115 36.79 -13.76 3.32
C GLY A 115 38.00 -12.88 3.58
N GLY A 116 38.90 -13.34 4.45
CA GLY A 116 40.17 -12.64 4.64
C GLY A 116 41.03 -13.10 5.81
N VAL A 117 41.02 -14.38 6.17
CA VAL A 117 42.08 -14.94 7.01
C VAL A 117 43.36 -15.00 6.17
N GLY A 118 44.13 -13.92 6.21
CA GLY A 118 45.46 -13.79 5.62
C GLY A 118 46.43 -13.20 6.63
N GLY A 119 46.58 -13.87 7.76
CA GLY A 119 47.56 -13.52 8.78
C GLY A 119 48.98 -13.74 8.25
N ASN A 120 49.66 -12.63 7.99
CA ASN A 120 51.12 -12.55 7.97
C ASN A 120 51.57 -12.26 9.41
N ASP A 121 52.16 -13.25 10.09
CA ASP A 121 53.09 -13.00 11.20
C ASP A 121 54.04 -14.20 11.35
N ASP A 122 55.26 -13.98 10.85
CA ASP A 122 56.57 -14.35 11.38
C ASP A 122 56.81 -15.67 12.13
N GLY A 123 57.82 -16.42 11.67
CA GLY A 123 58.67 -17.19 12.61
C GLY A 123 59.28 -18.49 12.11
N MET A 124 60.49 -18.38 11.52
CA MET A 124 61.62 -19.31 11.60
C MET A 124 61.41 -20.85 11.61
N GLY A 125 62.04 -21.54 10.66
CA GLY A 125 62.50 -22.91 10.91
C GLY A 125 62.79 -23.77 9.68
N GLU A 126 64.06 -23.77 9.28
CA GLU A 126 64.76 -24.83 8.55
C GLU A 126 64.38 -25.11 7.08
N GLN A 127 65.28 -24.63 6.23
CA GLN A 127 65.63 -25.23 4.94
C GLN A 127 65.91 -26.73 5.11
N ALA A 128 64.96 -27.57 4.74
CA ALA A 128 65.24 -28.94 4.34
C ALA A 128 65.45 -28.95 2.83
N GLU A 129 66.71 -28.89 2.43
CA GLU A 129 67.22 -29.08 1.08
C GLU A 129 66.61 -30.36 0.46
N ALA A 130 65.71 -30.20 -0.52
CA ALA A 130 65.24 -31.31 -1.35
C ALA A 130 66.36 -31.68 -2.34
N GLY A 131 67.21 -32.63 -1.94
CA GLY A 131 68.22 -33.21 -2.83
C GLY A 131 67.60 -33.82 -4.09
N PRO A 132 68.32 -33.84 -5.23
CA PRO A 132 67.80 -34.31 -6.51
C PRO A 132 67.39 -35.77 -6.44
N ALA A 133 66.20 -36.04 -7.00
CA ALA A 133 65.66 -37.38 -7.20
C ALA A 133 66.69 -38.26 -7.92
N ASN A 134 67.16 -39.31 -7.25
CA ASN A 134 68.06 -40.30 -7.82
C ASN A 134 67.29 -41.15 -8.85
N PRO A 135 67.53 -41.01 -10.18
CA PRO A 135 66.87 -41.81 -11.19
C PRO A 135 67.67 -43.09 -11.39
N GLY A 136 67.47 -44.08 -10.52
CA GLY A 136 68.25 -45.31 -10.64
C GLY A 136 67.99 -46.42 -9.64
N ALA A 137 67.05 -46.26 -8.71
CA ALA A 137 66.71 -47.34 -7.79
C ALA A 137 65.70 -48.29 -8.43
N VAL A 138 66.19 -49.19 -9.29
CA VAL A 138 65.46 -50.40 -9.64
C VAL A 138 65.06 -51.09 -8.32
N PRO A 139 63.77 -51.40 -8.10
CA PRO A 139 63.35 -52.01 -6.84
C PRO A 139 64.01 -53.37 -6.72
N ARG A 140 65.05 -53.46 -5.88
CA ARG A 140 65.67 -54.74 -5.52
C ARG A 140 64.60 -55.59 -4.86
N GLN A 141 64.10 -56.58 -5.59
CA GLN A 141 63.22 -57.62 -5.07
C GLN A 141 63.85 -58.20 -3.79
N PRO A 142 63.19 -58.10 -2.62
CA PRO A 142 63.78 -58.59 -1.37
C PRO A 142 63.93 -60.11 -1.47
N ARG A 143 65.18 -60.57 -1.49
CA ARG A 143 65.59 -61.94 -1.83
C ARG A 143 65.18 -63.01 -0.79
N ASN A 144 64.57 -62.62 0.33
CA ASN A 144 64.15 -63.51 1.42
C ASN A 144 62.70 -63.19 1.87
N ARG A 145 61.70 -63.48 1.02
CA ARG A 145 60.27 -63.41 1.41
C ARG A 145 59.74 -64.68 2.08
N GLY A 146 60.55 -65.73 2.17
CA GLY A 146 60.03 -67.09 2.40
C GLY A 146 59.69 -67.48 3.85
N ILE A 147 60.40 -67.00 4.87
CA ILE A 147 60.23 -67.53 6.23
C ILE A 147 60.43 -66.42 7.27
N VAL A 148 59.40 -65.62 7.50
CA VAL A 148 59.34 -64.77 8.70
C VAL A 148 58.98 -65.64 9.89
N GLY A 149 59.81 -65.61 10.94
CA GLY A 149 59.51 -66.32 12.18
C GLY A 149 58.14 -65.92 12.74
N LYS A 150 57.47 -66.85 13.45
CA LYS A 150 56.09 -66.72 13.93
C LYS A 150 55.75 -65.37 14.58
N LYS A 151 56.68 -64.78 15.36
CA LYS A 151 56.51 -63.47 16.00
C LYS A 151 56.51 -62.30 15.00
N LYS A 152 57.37 -62.35 13.98
CA LYS A 152 57.49 -61.31 12.95
C LYS A 152 56.33 -61.36 11.96
N ALA A 153 55.85 -62.56 11.62
CA ALA A 153 54.65 -62.74 10.82
C ALA A 153 53.42 -62.10 11.50
N ARG A 154 53.21 -62.38 12.80
CA ARG A 154 52.11 -61.78 13.58
C ARG A 154 52.20 -60.26 13.70
N ASN A 155 53.41 -59.70 13.86
CA ASN A 155 53.60 -58.25 13.95
C ASN A 155 53.32 -57.57 12.59
N LEU A 156 53.76 -58.16 11.48
CA LEU A 156 53.42 -57.67 10.14
C LEU A 156 51.91 -57.73 9.90
N GLU A 157 51.25 -58.82 10.26
CA GLU A 157 49.80 -58.93 10.17
C GLU A 157 49.07 -57.87 11.01
N MET A 158 49.52 -57.59 12.23
CA MET A 158 48.95 -56.51 13.04
C MET A 158 49.18 -55.13 12.42
N ARG A 159 50.33 -54.89 11.79
CA ARG A 159 50.64 -53.63 11.10
C ARG A 159 49.79 -53.46 9.84
N ASP A 160 49.60 -54.52 9.07
CA ASP A 160 48.76 -54.51 7.87
C ASP A 160 47.28 -54.34 8.23
N ARG A 161 46.80 -54.99 9.31
CA ARG A 161 45.45 -54.73 9.86
C ARG A 161 45.26 -53.28 10.28
N ARG A 162 46.26 -52.65 10.91
CA ARG A 162 46.20 -51.22 11.28
C ARG A 162 46.14 -50.32 10.04
N ARG A 163 46.95 -50.58 9.02
CA ARG A 163 46.91 -49.84 7.75
C ARG A 163 45.56 -49.99 7.04
N ALA A 164 45.08 -51.21 6.91
CA ALA A 164 43.77 -51.49 6.30
C ALA A 164 42.63 -50.78 7.05
N TYR A 165 42.67 -50.75 8.39
CA TYR A 165 41.70 -50.00 9.18
C TYR A 165 41.83 -48.48 8.95
N SER A 166 43.04 -47.92 8.97
CA SER A 166 43.25 -46.49 8.69
C SER A 166 42.79 -46.09 7.29
N GLU A 167 43.05 -46.91 6.27
CA GLU A 167 42.58 -46.69 4.90
C GLU A 167 41.06 -46.81 4.79
N PHE A 168 40.45 -47.77 5.49
CA PHE A 168 38.99 -47.90 5.57
C PHE A 168 38.34 -46.67 6.24
N ILE A 169 38.93 -46.15 7.32
CA ILE A 169 38.43 -44.94 7.96
C ILE A 169 38.60 -43.72 7.04
N GLN A 170 39.72 -43.61 6.33
CA GLN A 170 39.92 -42.55 5.35
C GLN A 170 38.96 -42.65 4.17
N SER A 171 38.66 -43.85 3.67
CA SER A 171 37.68 -44.03 2.59
C SER A 171 36.26 -43.71 3.05
N GLN A 172 35.86 -44.14 4.25
CA GLN A 172 34.57 -43.78 4.83
C GLN A 172 34.43 -42.26 5.06
N ASN A 173 35.48 -41.61 5.56
CA ASN A 173 35.47 -40.15 5.74
C ASN A 173 35.41 -39.40 4.41
N ARG A 174 36.10 -39.89 3.37
CA ARG A 174 36.05 -39.32 2.03
C ARG A 174 34.65 -39.47 1.42
N GLU A 175 34.10 -40.68 1.47
CA GLU A 175 32.74 -40.96 0.98
C GLU A 175 31.69 -40.13 1.72
N ARG A 176 31.87 -39.90 3.02
CA ARG A 176 31.00 -39.01 3.79
C ARG A 176 31.10 -37.55 3.33
N ARG A 177 32.31 -37.04 3.11
CA ARG A 177 32.51 -35.67 2.60
C ARG A 177 31.92 -35.48 1.21
N GLU A 178 32.16 -36.41 0.30
CA GLU A 178 31.59 -36.36 -1.06
C GLU A 178 30.05 -36.34 -1.05
N ARG A 179 29.42 -37.07 -0.11
CA ARG A 179 27.96 -37.01 0.07
C ARG A 179 27.48 -35.71 0.71
N GLU A 180 28.22 -35.18 1.67
CA GLU A 180 27.89 -33.90 2.32
C GLU A 180 28.02 -32.75 1.31
N GLU A 181 29.08 -32.73 0.50
CA GLU A 181 29.30 -31.75 -0.58
C GLU A 181 28.17 -31.82 -1.63
N ALA A 182 27.77 -33.01 -2.08
CA ALA A 182 26.67 -33.16 -3.02
C ALA A 182 25.32 -32.67 -2.46
N LEU A 183 25.07 -32.89 -1.16
CA LEU A 183 23.86 -32.39 -0.51
C LEU A 183 23.90 -30.87 -0.32
N GLU A 184 25.08 -30.29 -0.06
CA GLU A 184 25.27 -28.85 0.03
C GLU A 184 25.04 -28.18 -1.32
N GLU A 185 25.60 -28.72 -2.41
CA GLU A 185 25.36 -28.25 -3.77
C GLU A 185 23.86 -28.29 -4.13
N ASP A 186 23.16 -29.39 -3.85
CA ASP A 186 21.71 -29.50 -4.07
C ASP A 186 20.90 -28.44 -3.28
N LEU A 187 21.29 -28.18 -2.03
CA LEU A 187 20.65 -27.15 -1.20
C LEU A 187 20.94 -25.74 -1.73
N GLU A 188 22.17 -25.47 -2.15
CA GLU A 188 22.55 -24.19 -2.72
C GLU A 188 21.80 -23.90 -4.03
N GLU A 189 21.67 -24.89 -4.91
CA GLU A 189 20.92 -24.77 -6.17
C GLU A 189 19.43 -24.46 -5.90
N THR A 190 18.82 -25.15 -4.92
CA THR A 190 17.40 -24.90 -4.58
C THR A 190 17.19 -23.51 -3.97
N ILE A 191 18.07 -23.07 -3.06
CA ILE A 191 18.04 -21.73 -2.48
C ILE A 191 18.26 -20.66 -3.56
N PHE A 192 19.20 -20.88 -4.48
CA PHE A 192 19.47 -19.95 -5.57
C PHE A 192 18.28 -19.83 -6.53
N ALA A 193 17.67 -20.96 -6.92
CA ALA A 193 16.47 -20.96 -7.76
C ALA A 193 15.30 -20.23 -7.10
N GLU A 194 15.12 -20.38 -5.79
CA GLU A 194 14.09 -19.63 -5.06
C GLU A 194 14.40 -18.13 -4.98
N LYS A 195 15.65 -17.76 -4.68
CA LYS A 195 16.10 -16.35 -4.70
C LYS A 195 15.86 -15.70 -6.05
N GLN A 196 16.16 -16.39 -7.15
CA GLN A 196 15.87 -15.89 -8.50
C GLN A 196 14.37 -15.68 -8.74
N ARG A 197 13.51 -16.62 -8.30
CA ARG A 197 12.05 -16.46 -8.42
C ARG A 197 11.54 -15.25 -7.63
N ARG A 198 12.05 -15.04 -6.42
CA ARG A 198 11.71 -13.89 -5.57
C ARG A 198 12.18 -12.58 -6.21
N ALA A 199 13.43 -12.52 -6.69
CA ALA A 199 13.98 -11.34 -7.36
C ALA A 199 13.17 -10.96 -8.62
N LEU A 200 12.79 -11.95 -9.43
CA LEU A 200 11.94 -11.70 -10.60
C LEU A 200 10.53 -11.23 -10.22
N ALA A 201 9.98 -11.70 -9.12
CA ALA A 201 8.69 -11.23 -8.61
C ALA A 201 8.79 -9.79 -8.08
N GLU A 202 9.85 -9.46 -7.36
CA GLU A 202 10.11 -8.13 -6.82
C GLU A 202 10.29 -7.10 -7.95
N ILE A 203 11.11 -7.40 -8.96
CA ILE A 203 11.28 -6.54 -10.14
C ILE A 203 9.93 -6.30 -10.85
N LYS A 204 9.05 -7.31 -10.92
CA LYS A 204 7.71 -7.15 -11.51
C LYS A 204 6.84 -6.22 -10.67
N ILE A 205 6.87 -6.37 -9.35
CA ILE A 205 6.12 -5.53 -8.42
C ILE A 205 6.61 -4.08 -8.49
N GLU A 206 7.92 -3.86 -8.48
CA GLU A 206 8.51 -2.52 -8.60
C GLU A 206 8.15 -1.86 -9.93
N LYS A 207 8.25 -2.59 -11.05
CA LYS A 207 7.83 -2.08 -12.36
C LYS A 207 6.35 -1.72 -12.39
N ALA A 208 5.49 -2.51 -11.73
CA ALA A 208 4.06 -2.20 -11.64
C ALA A 208 3.80 -0.94 -10.80
N LYS A 209 4.46 -0.81 -9.64
CA LYS A 209 4.35 0.37 -8.76
C LYS A 209 4.85 1.65 -9.46
N LEU A 210 5.96 1.57 -10.20
CA LEU A 210 6.47 2.71 -10.96
C LEU A 210 5.50 3.14 -12.06
N LYS A 211 4.95 2.18 -12.83
CA LYS A 211 3.94 2.47 -13.84
C LYS A 211 2.68 3.10 -13.24
N GLU A 212 2.17 2.59 -12.12
CA GLU A 212 1.01 3.17 -11.45
C GLU A 212 1.28 4.61 -10.99
N LYS A 213 2.46 4.87 -10.43
CA LYS A 213 2.89 6.22 -10.02
C LYS A 213 3.00 7.17 -11.21
N GLU A 214 3.53 6.70 -12.34
CA GLU A 214 3.62 7.49 -13.57
C GLU A 214 2.25 7.77 -14.18
N GLU A 215 1.36 6.78 -14.27
CA GLU A 215 -0.01 6.97 -14.73
C GLU A 215 -0.80 7.93 -13.85
N ARG A 216 -0.62 7.85 -12.52
CA ARG A 216 -1.24 8.78 -11.58
C ARG A 216 -0.73 10.20 -11.82
N ARG A 217 0.59 10.39 -11.95
CA ARG A 217 1.19 11.68 -12.24
C ARG A 217 0.70 12.25 -13.58
N GLU A 218 0.58 11.41 -14.61
CA GLU A 218 0.11 11.83 -15.92
C GLU A 218 -1.38 12.23 -15.89
N LYS A 219 -2.22 11.48 -15.16
CA LYS A 219 -3.64 11.84 -14.95
C LYS A 219 -3.77 13.18 -14.21
N GLU A 220 -2.98 13.39 -13.16
CA GLU A 220 -2.96 14.66 -12.41
C GLU A 220 -2.49 15.82 -13.30
N GLN A 221 -1.41 15.65 -14.07
CA GLN A 221 -0.93 16.67 -15.01
C GLN A 221 -1.96 16.99 -16.11
N LYS A 222 -2.61 15.97 -16.68
CA LYS A 222 -3.68 16.15 -17.67
C LYS A 222 -4.86 16.92 -17.08
N ASN A 223 -5.25 16.62 -15.84
CA ASN A 223 -6.33 17.34 -15.16
C ASN A 223 -5.94 18.79 -14.88
N LEU A 224 -4.73 19.05 -14.42
CA LEU A 224 -4.22 20.42 -14.21
C LEU A 224 -4.18 21.21 -15.51
N ALA A 225 -3.74 20.60 -16.62
CA ALA A 225 -3.75 21.24 -17.93
C ALA A 225 -5.19 21.55 -18.40
N CYS A 226 -6.15 20.66 -18.17
CA CYS A 226 -7.56 20.93 -18.46
C CYS A 226 -8.12 22.08 -17.60
N ILE A 227 -7.75 22.16 -16.31
CA ILE A 227 -8.14 23.26 -15.43
C ILE A 227 -7.54 24.58 -15.91
N GLN A 228 -6.27 24.61 -16.31
CA GLN A 228 -5.64 25.82 -16.86
C GLN A 228 -6.34 26.28 -18.15
N LYS A 229 -6.65 25.35 -19.07
CA LYS A 229 -7.43 25.65 -20.27
C LYS A 229 -8.82 26.19 -19.94
N LEU A 230 -9.47 25.66 -18.91
CA LEU A 230 -10.75 26.15 -18.42
C LEU A 230 -10.64 27.60 -17.95
N ARG A 231 -9.62 27.92 -17.14
CA ARG A 231 -9.35 29.30 -16.69
C ARG A 231 -9.11 30.24 -17.86
N GLU A 232 -8.25 29.85 -18.81
CA GLU A 232 -7.98 30.62 -20.01
C GLU A 232 -9.24 30.86 -20.85
N CYS A 233 -10.10 29.84 -21.00
CA CYS A 233 -11.37 29.99 -21.68
C CYS A 233 -12.24 31.02 -20.98
N ILE A 234 -12.39 30.94 -19.65
CA ILE A 234 -13.18 31.88 -18.85
C ILE A 234 -12.64 33.31 -18.97
N SER A 235 -11.33 33.51 -18.86
CA SER A 235 -10.69 34.82 -19.05
C SER A 235 -10.87 35.37 -20.47
N ASN A 236 -10.84 34.50 -21.49
CA ASN A 236 -11.09 34.92 -22.86
C ASN A 236 -12.56 35.36 -23.07
N PHE A 237 -13.52 34.71 -22.39
CA PHE A 237 -14.92 35.16 -22.43
C PHE A 237 -15.13 36.49 -21.73
N GLU A 238 -14.40 36.76 -20.65
CA GLU A 238 -14.40 38.05 -19.97
C GLU A 238 -13.93 39.17 -20.92
N ASN A 239 -12.89 38.93 -21.71
CA ASN A 239 -12.41 39.88 -22.72
C ASN A 239 -13.38 40.06 -23.91
N GLN A 240 -14.24 39.08 -24.17
CA GLN A 240 -15.23 39.13 -25.26
C GLN A 240 -16.50 39.90 -24.87
N GLY A 241 -16.60 40.38 -23.63
CA GLY A 241 -17.79 41.04 -23.11
C GLY A 241 -18.85 40.06 -22.64
N THR A 242 -19.06 38.93 -23.31
CA THR A 242 -20.15 38.00 -23.00
C THR A 242 -20.14 37.48 -21.56
N GLY A 243 -21.07 37.97 -20.72
CA GLY A 243 -21.20 37.57 -19.31
C GLY A 243 -21.91 36.22 -19.07
N LYS A 244 -22.26 35.49 -20.13
CA LYS A 244 -22.90 34.16 -20.05
C LYS A 244 -22.29 33.18 -21.06
N VAL A 245 -22.02 31.95 -20.63
CA VAL A 245 -21.44 30.89 -21.45
C VAL A 245 -22.10 29.56 -21.12
N SER A 246 -22.45 28.77 -22.13
CA SER A 246 -22.96 27.41 -21.92
C SER A 246 -21.84 26.48 -21.46
N LEU A 247 -22.08 25.68 -20.43
CA LEU A 247 -21.13 24.67 -19.96
C LEU A 247 -20.79 23.65 -21.05
N ARG A 248 -21.74 23.36 -21.96
CA ARG A 248 -21.50 22.46 -23.10
C ARG A 248 -20.48 23.04 -24.07
N SER A 249 -20.55 24.34 -24.38
CA SER A 249 -19.57 24.98 -25.26
C SER A 249 -18.21 25.11 -24.58
N LEU A 250 -18.20 25.36 -23.26
CA LEU A 250 -16.99 25.32 -22.44
C LEU A 250 -16.33 23.92 -22.46
N GLY A 251 -17.15 22.88 -22.36
CA GLY A 251 -16.72 21.47 -22.39
C GLY A 251 -16.09 21.08 -23.70
N HIS A 252 -16.68 21.53 -24.81
CA HIS A 252 -16.11 21.33 -26.13
C HIS A 252 -14.75 22.03 -26.30
N LYS A 253 -14.56 23.22 -25.72
CA LYS A 253 -13.27 23.93 -25.79
C LYS A 253 -12.19 23.26 -24.94
N VAL A 254 -12.56 22.76 -23.76
CA VAL A 254 -11.63 22.11 -22.81
C VAL A 254 -11.40 20.62 -23.14
N GLY A 255 -12.30 20.00 -23.90
CA GLY A 255 -12.30 18.57 -24.22
C GLY A 255 -12.81 17.71 -23.06
N LYS A 256 -13.78 18.22 -22.29
CA LYS A 256 -14.34 17.57 -21.09
C LYS A 256 -15.86 17.68 -21.07
N ASP A 257 -16.48 16.80 -20.30
CA ASP A 257 -17.93 16.76 -20.17
C ASP A 257 -18.45 17.90 -19.29
N GLU A 258 -19.72 18.25 -19.47
CA GLU A 258 -20.41 19.26 -18.68
C GLU A 258 -20.35 18.97 -17.18
N GLY A 259 -20.55 17.70 -16.79
CA GLY A 259 -20.49 17.29 -15.38
C GLY A 259 -19.10 17.49 -14.76
N TRP A 260 -18.03 17.28 -15.55
CA TRP A 260 -16.67 17.56 -15.09
C TRP A 260 -16.49 19.04 -14.83
N ILE A 261 -16.91 19.90 -15.76
CA ILE A 261 -16.80 21.36 -15.60
C ILE A 261 -17.59 21.84 -14.38
N ARG A 262 -18.84 21.40 -14.23
CA ARG A 262 -19.69 21.79 -13.09
C ARG A 262 -19.01 21.44 -11.76
N LYS A 263 -18.45 20.23 -11.67
CA LYS A 263 -17.70 19.78 -10.51
C LYS A 263 -16.44 20.62 -10.28
N THR A 264 -15.66 20.86 -11.32
CA THR A 264 -14.42 21.65 -11.24
C THR A 264 -14.69 23.09 -10.83
N LEU A 265 -15.74 23.73 -11.35
CA LEU A 265 -16.13 25.09 -10.97
C LEU A 265 -16.50 25.20 -9.47
N GLY A 266 -17.18 24.19 -8.93
CA GLY A 266 -17.56 24.15 -7.51
C GLY A 266 -16.40 23.78 -6.57
N GLU A 267 -15.47 22.93 -7.01
CA GLU A 267 -14.28 22.56 -6.23
C GLU A 267 -13.22 23.68 -6.24
N GLU A 268 -13.14 24.44 -7.33
CA GLU A 268 -12.12 25.43 -7.54
C GLU A 268 -12.47 26.78 -6.89
N LYS A 269 -11.78 27.08 -5.78
CA LYS A 269 -11.97 28.31 -5.02
C LYS A 269 -11.79 29.56 -5.90
N GLY A 270 -12.89 30.26 -6.14
CA GLY A 270 -12.90 31.57 -6.80
C GLY A 270 -13.39 31.59 -8.25
N LEU A 271 -13.85 30.46 -8.79
CA LEU A 271 -14.61 30.45 -10.05
C LEU A 271 -16.13 30.52 -9.83
N GLU A 272 -16.60 30.10 -8.66
CA GLU A 272 -17.99 30.25 -8.22
C GLU A 272 -18.07 31.14 -6.97
N GLY A 273 -19.12 31.97 -6.91
CA GLY A 273 -19.36 32.93 -5.82
C GLY A 273 -18.91 34.36 -6.14
N LEU A 274 -18.91 35.20 -5.10
CA LEU A 274 -18.47 36.59 -5.18
C LEU A 274 -16.97 36.69 -4.85
N LYS A 275 -16.14 37.04 -5.83
CA LYS A 275 -14.70 37.25 -5.65
C LYS A 275 -14.26 38.49 -6.40
N ASP A 276 -13.50 39.37 -5.73
CA ASP A 276 -12.97 40.61 -6.31
C ASP A 276 -14.04 41.52 -6.93
N GLY A 277 -15.27 41.47 -6.40
CA GLY A 277 -16.42 42.22 -6.93
C GLY A 277 -17.04 41.61 -8.20
N ILE A 278 -16.65 40.39 -8.57
CA ILE A 278 -17.21 39.64 -9.68
C ILE A 278 -18.03 38.50 -9.11
N PHE A 279 -19.32 38.46 -9.45
CA PHE A 279 -20.24 37.43 -9.03
C PHE A 279 -20.35 36.36 -10.12
N SER A 280 -19.97 35.13 -9.81
CA SER A 280 -20.02 34.01 -10.75
C SER A 280 -20.97 32.94 -10.22
N LEU A 281 -21.86 32.44 -11.07
CA LEU A 281 -22.88 31.44 -10.73
C LEU A 281 -22.99 30.40 -11.84
N VAL A 282 -23.20 29.14 -11.45
CA VAL A 282 -23.60 28.07 -12.35
C VAL A 282 -25.10 27.80 -12.19
N THR A 283 -25.85 27.87 -13.28
CA THR A 283 -27.29 27.55 -13.29
C THR A 283 -27.52 26.05 -13.49
N GLU A 284 -28.69 25.55 -13.04
CA GLU A 284 -29.07 24.15 -13.23
C GLU A 284 -29.15 23.75 -14.71
N ASP A 285 -29.60 24.69 -15.56
CA ASP A 285 -29.70 24.59 -17.02
C ASP A 285 -28.34 24.53 -17.74
N GLY A 286 -27.23 24.54 -17.01
CA GLY A 286 -25.90 24.38 -17.58
C GLY A 286 -25.34 25.66 -18.20
N TRP A 287 -25.64 26.82 -17.62
CA TRP A 287 -24.99 28.09 -17.96
C TRP A 287 -24.07 28.56 -16.84
N PHE A 288 -22.88 28.98 -17.22
CA PHE A 288 -21.96 29.76 -16.40
C PHE A 288 -22.22 31.24 -16.65
N ILE A 289 -22.60 31.96 -15.60
CA ILE A 289 -22.90 33.39 -15.64
C ILE A 289 -21.89 34.11 -14.76
N ARG A 290 -21.29 35.17 -15.29
CA ARG A 290 -20.33 36.00 -14.59
C ARG A 290 -20.73 37.47 -14.72
N VAL A 291 -20.97 38.11 -13.59
CA VAL A 291 -21.42 39.49 -13.47
C VAL A 291 -20.29 40.29 -12.85
N GLY A 292 -19.70 41.19 -13.64
CA GLY A 292 -18.63 42.07 -13.17
C GLY A 292 -19.14 43.15 -12.21
N LYS A 293 -18.19 43.85 -11.60
CA LYS A 293 -18.46 44.91 -10.63
C LYS A 293 -19.26 46.06 -11.25
N GLU A 294 -18.94 46.43 -12.49
CA GLU A 294 -19.65 47.52 -13.20
C GLU A 294 -21.13 47.21 -13.40
N GLN A 295 -21.45 45.96 -13.73
CA GLN A 295 -22.82 45.51 -13.92
C GLN A 295 -23.57 45.45 -12.60
N LEU A 296 -22.92 44.96 -11.53
CA LEU A 296 -23.47 45.02 -10.18
C LEU A 296 -23.71 46.46 -9.72
N ASP A 297 -22.80 47.38 -10.01
CA ASP A 297 -22.94 48.80 -9.67
C ASP A 297 -24.10 49.45 -10.45
N ILE A 298 -24.32 49.09 -11.72
CA ILE A 298 -25.47 49.55 -12.51
C ILE A 298 -26.78 49.02 -11.92
N LEU A 299 -26.81 47.73 -11.55
CA LEU A 299 -27.95 47.10 -10.88
C LEU A 299 -28.24 47.76 -9.53
N ALA A 300 -27.21 48.00 -8.72
CA ALA A 300 -27.32 48.68 -7.43
C ALA A 300 -27.85 50.10 -7.58
N LYS A 301 -27.28 50.90 -8.49
CA LYS A 301 -27.77 52.27 -8.79
C LYS A 301 -29.22 52.27 -9.27
N ARG A 302 -29.61 51.28 -10.08
CA ARG A 302 -31.00 51.16 -10.55
C ARG A 302 -31.96 50.79 -9.43
N ALA A 303 -31.53 49.93 -8.52
CA ALA A 303 -32.29 49.55 -7.32
C ALA A 303 -32.44 50.74 -6.36
N GLU A 304 -31.38 51.49 -6.11
CA GLU A 304 -31.39 52.70 -5.27
C GLU A 304 -32.29 53.80 -5.87
N GLY A 305 -32.20 54.02 -7.18
CA GLY A 305 -32.98 55.06 -7.87
C GLY A 305 -34.49 54.84 -7.84
N LYS A 306 -34.96 53.58 -7.67
CA LYS A 306 -36.39 53.28 -7.50
C LYS A 306 -36.89 53.46 -6.06
N GLY A 307 -36.00 53.54 -5.06
CA GLY A 307 -36.36 53.76 -3.65
C GLY A 307 -37.29 52.68 -3.05
N LYS A 308 -37.48 51.56 -3.75
CA LYS A 308 -38.37 50.44 -3.41
C LYS A 308 -37.61 49.15 -3.63
N VAL A 309 -37.95 48.11 -2.86
CA VAL A 309 -37.47 46.74 -3.08
C VAL A 309 -37.86 46.35 -4.51
N MET A 310 -36.88 46.16 -5.39
CA MET A 310 -37.14 45.69 -6.74
C MET A 310 -37.77 44.30 -6.68
N GLU A 311 -38.83 44.10 -7.46
CA GLU A 311 -39.36 42.76 -7.68
C GLU A 311 -38.35 41.94 -8.50
N TRP A 312 -38.31 40.62 -8.27
CA TRP A 312 -37.37 39.72 -8.91
C TRP A 312 -37.42 39.78 -10.45
N GLU A 313 -38.59 40.03 -11.02
CA GLU A 313 -38.77 40.19 -12.47
C GLU A 313 -38.03 41.43 -13.01
N GLU A 314 -38.03 42.53 -12.25
CA GLU A 314 -37.31 43.75 -12.62
C GLU A 314 -35.79 43.58 -12.50
N VAL A 315 -35.34 42.82 -11.49
CA VAL A 315 -33.92 42.46 -11.34
C VAL A 315 -33.49 41.57 -12.49
N SER A 316 -34.30 40.57 -12.85
CA SER A 316 -34.03 39.64 -13.96
C SER A 316 -33.93 40.39 -15.29
N THR A 317 -34.89 41.26 -15.59
CA THR A 317 -34.88 42.06 -16.82
C THR A 317 -33.70 43.04 -16.86
N ALA A 318 -33.39 43.71 -15.74
CA ALA A 318 -32.23 44.58 -15.66
C ALA A 318 -30.90 43.82 -15.83
N LEU A 319 -30.80 42.61 -15.27
CA LEU A 319 -29.65 41.73 -15.44
C LEU A 319 -29.53 41.26 -16.89
N GLU A 320 -30.62 40.80 -17.50
CA GLU A 320 -30.65 40.41 -18.90
C GLU A 320 -30.23 41.55 -19.84
N ASP A 321 -30.74 42.76 -19.62
CA ASP A 321 -30.36 43.93 -20.40
C ASP A 321 -28.87 44.24 -20.23
N SER A 322 -28.34 44.09 -19.01
CA SER A 322 -26.91 44.30 -18.75
C SER A 322 -26.04 43.24 -19.42
N LEU A 323 -26.52 41.99 -19.52
CA LEU A 323 -25.83 40.87 -20.15
C LEU A 323 -25.98 40.86 -21.68
N LYS A 324 -27.02 41.48 -22.24
CA LYS A 324 -27.23 41.65 -23.70
C LYS A 324 -26.42 42.81 -24.29
N ARG A 325 -26.03 43.79 -23.46
CA ARG A 325 -25.16 44.91 -23.87
C ARG A 325 -23.68 44.52 -24.00
N LEU A 326 -23.37 43.27 -23.70
CA LEU A 326 -22.06 42.64 -23.65
C LEU A 326 -21.95 41.60 -24.77
#